data_AF-A0A7L2SKX8-F1
#
_entry.id   AF-A0A7L2SKX8-F1
#
_cell.length_a   1.000
_cell.length_b   1.000
_cell.length_c   1.000
_cell.angle_alpha   90.00
_cell.angle_beta   90.00
_cell.angle_gamma   90.00
#
_symmetry.space_group_name_H-M   'P 1'
#
loop_
_entity.id
_entity.type
_entity.pdbx_description
1 polymer ?
#
loop_
_entity_poly.entity_id
_entity_poly.type
_entity_poly.pdbx_seq_one_letter_code
_entity_poly.pdbx_strand_id
1 'polypeptide(L)'
;FSSCSSPLPLYLQVILIFVCMLTKESVEITPVPYTVQVHRVALDRRDHSNPLRREKKQMHCQVGQYLHPKKTHCCMRCHAGTYKAKDCDRPNQATVCLPCADGTFTAVDNTMSKCYQCTHCRTELQQIVETPCTPQQDTVCGCQKNQYQTDSESEFFQCRNCSSCANGIITHCSKKRDAVCRCKPQFFLSRSNICKPCNSCTGEECLLCPSPVTTSPTSSGLNGNLVLGILVAIFGVISIVCVAHRVRKLVQKNGIVSSFYSC
;
A
#
# COMPACT_ATOMS: atom_id res chain seq x y z
N PHE A 1 -34.41 -11.36 -3.73
CA PHE A 1 -33.49 -10.41 -4.36
C PHE A 1 -32.14 -11.11 -4.49
N SER A 2 -31.93 -12.05 -5.44
CA SER A 2 -31.82 -11.86 -6.90
C SER A 2 -30.77 -10.80 -7.23
N SER A 3 -29.75 -10.95 -8.06
CA SER A 3 -29.10 -11.99 -8.91
C SER A 3 -27.78 -11.27 -9.37
N CYS A 4 -26.75 -11.84 -9.98
CA CYS A 4 -26.63 -13.00 -10.83
C CYS A 4 -25.15 -13.37 -10.91
N SER A 5 -24.88 -14.65 -10.68
CA SER A 5 -23.64 -15.32 -10.98
C SER A 5 -23.38 -15.26 -12.49
N SER A 6 -22.21 -14.79 -12.89
CA SER A 6 -21.67 -15.13 -14.21
C SER A 6 -21.10 -16.55 -14.13
N PRO A 7 -21.42 -17.46 -15.08
CA PRO A 7 -20.79 -18.76 -15.12
C PRO A 7 -19.30 -18.54 -15.46
N LEU A 8 -18.41 -18.96 -14.57
CA LEU A 8 -16.99 -19.09 -14.94
C LEU A 8 -16.93 -19.97 -16.20
N PRO A 9 -16.14 -19.58 -17.23
CA PRO A 9 -16.05 -20.36 -18.46
C PRO A 9 -15.67 -21.80 -18.13
N LEU A 10 -16.32 -22.78 -18.76
CA LEU A 10 -16.15 -24.22 -18.51
C LEU A 10 -14.66 -24.63 -18.42
N TYR A 11 -13.80 -23.98 -19.20
CA TYR A 11 -12.35 -24.17 -19.16
C TYR A 11 -11.71 -23.85 -17.79
N LEU A 12 -12.16 -22.80 -17.08
CA LEU A 12 -11.66 -22.47 -15.74
C LEU A 12 -12.12 -23.49 -14.70
N GLN A 13 -13.34 -24.03 -14.85
CA GLN A 13 -13.82 -25.12 -13.99
C GLN A 13 -13.02 -26.40 -14.23
N VAL A 14 -12.71 -26.72 -15.49
CA VAL A 14 -11.84 -27.87 -15.83
C VAL A 14 -10.43 -27.68 -15.27
N ILE A 15 -9.84 -26.47 -15.36
CA ILE A 15 -8.56 -26.16 -14.72
C ILE A 15 -8.63 -26.33 -13.21
N LEU A 16 -9.65 -25.78 -12.55
CA LEU A 16 -9.81 -25.90 -11.10
C LEU A 16 -9.98 -27.36 -10.65
N ILE A 17 -10.76 -28.16 -11.38
CA ILE A 17 -10.90 -29.60 -11.10
C ILE A 17 -9.56 -30.30 -11.32
N PHE A 18 -8.85 -30.02 -12.42
CA PHE A 18 -7.56 -30.63 -12.69
C PHE A 18 -6.50 -30.25 -11.65
N VAL A 19 -6.45 -28.99 -11.21
CA VAL A 19 -5.59 -28.51 -10.11
C VAL A 19 -5.99 -29.14 -8.77
N CYS A 20 -7.28 -29.26 -8.47
CA CYS A 20 -7.77 -29.96 -7.27
C CYS A 20 -7.44 -31.45 -7.27
N MET A 21 -7.47 -32.10 -8.43
CA MET A 21 -7.08 -33.51 -8.57
C MET A 21 -5.55 -33.70 -8.50
N LEU A 22 -4.76 -32.67 -8.85
CA LEU A 22 -3.29 -32.66 -8.70
C LEU A 22 -2.81 -32.32 -7.28
N THR A 23 -3.61 -31.62 -6.48
CA THR A 23 -3.26 -31.14 -5.12
C THR A 23 -3.82 -32.00 -3.99
N LYS A 24 -4.61 -33.04 -4.31
CA LYS A 24 -5.09 -34.03 -3.34
C LYS A 24 -4.02 -35.09 -3.02
N GLU A 25 -2.87 -34.63 -2.57
CA GLU A 25 -1.95 -35.41 -1.72
C GLU A 25 -1.33 -34.41 -0.73
N SER A 26 -1.57 -34.63 0.57
CA SER A 26 -0.93 -34.00 1.74
C SER A 26 -1.15 -32.50 1.98
N VAL A 27 -2.24 -32.16 2.69
CA VAL A 27 -2.24 -31.03 3.63
C VAL A 27 -2.71 -31.58 4.99
N GLU A 28 -1.76 -32.16 5.71
CA GLU A 28 -1.88 -32.41 7.15
C GLU A 28 -1.28 -31.18 7.84
N ILE A 29 -2.15 -30.27 8.28
CA ILE A 29 -1.74 -29.10 9.08
C ILE A 29 -1.68 -29.57 10.53
N THR A 30 -0.47 -29.85 11.01
CA THR A 30 -0.21 -29.96 12.45
C THR A 30 -0.32 -28.57 13.09
N PRO A 31 -1.01 -28.42 14.25
CA PRO A 31 -1.07 -27.15 14.95
C PRO A 31 0.26 -26.88 15.65
N VAL A 32 0.89 -25.74 15.31
CA VAL A 32 2.09 -25.23 15.98
C VAL A 32 1.71 -24.78 17.41
N PRO A 33 2.35 -25.32 18.47
CA PRO A 33 2.12 -24.83 19.82
C PRO A 33 3.00 -23.61 20.07
N TYR A 34 2.39 -22.46 20.33
CA TYR A 34 3.07 -21.29 20.90
C TYR A 34 3.23 -21.51 22.41
N THR A 35 4.42 -21.93 22.84
CA THR A 35 4.81 -21.88 24.25
C THR A 35 5.55 -20.57 24.52
N VAL A 36 4.91 -19.67 25.28
CA VAL A 36 5.56 -18.50 25.88
C VAL A 36 6.47 -19.02 27.01
N GLN A 37 7.78 -19.05 26.77
CA GLN A 37 8.75 -19.38 27.82
C GLN A 37 8.92 -18.21 28.79
N VAL A 38 8.32 -18.34 29.97
CA VAL A 38 8.68 -17.55 31.16
C VAL A 38 10.05 -18.02 31.65
N HIS A 39 11.09 -17.21 31.45
CA HIS A 39 12.35 -17.40 32.15
C HIS A 39 12.18 -17.03 33.63
N ARG A 40 11.84 -18.03 34.47
CA ARG A 40 12.13 -17.94 35.90
C ARG A 40 13.62 -18.19 36.09
N VAL A 41 14.39 -17.13 36.25
CA VAL A 41 15.73 -17.23 36.84
C VAL A 41 15.55 -17.23 38.35
N ALA A 42 15.81 -18.39 38.96
CA ALA A 42 16.08 -18.47 40.39
C ALA A 42 17.47 -17.87 40.65
N LEU A 43 17.55 -16.88 41.54
CA LEU A 43 18.78 -16.58 42.26
C LEU A 43 18.46 -16.53 43.75
N ASP A 44 18.63 -17.68 44.37
CA ASP A 44 19.06 -17.75 45.76
C ASP A 44 20.50 -17.22 45.81
N ARG A 45 20.70 -16.08 46.47
CA ARG A 45 21.99 -15.71 47.04
C ARG A 45 21.78 -14.75 48.20
N ARG A 46 21.83 -15.30 49.42
CA ARG A 46 22.20 -14.51 50.59
C ARG A 46 23.61 -13.95 50.35
N ASP A 47 23.74 -12.64 50.28
CA ASP A 47 25.01 -11.97 50.51
C ASP A 47 24.78 -10.68 51.32
N HIS A 48 25.46 -10.63 52.47
CA HIS A 48 25.47 -9.48 53.38
C HIS A 48 26.14 -8.30 52.69
N SER A 49 25.47 -7.15 52.58
CA SER A 49 26.06 -5.95 51.99
C SER A 49 26.33 -4.86 53.03
N ASN A 50 27.62 -4.62 53.21
CA ASN A 50 28.30 -3.50 53.85
C ASN A 50 27.81 -2.15 53.24
N PRO A 51 27.59 -1.07 54.01
CA PRO A 51 26.83 0.08 53.55
C PRO A 51 27.74 1.15 52.95
N LEU A 52 28.30 0.98 51.75
CA LEU A 52 28.97 2.09 51.06
C LEU A 52 29.21 1.86 49.55
N ARG A 53 28.16 1.85 48.73
CA ARG A 53 28.28 2.19 47.30
C ARG A 53 26.93 2.57 46.72
N ARG A 54 26.65 3.87 46.68
CA ARG A 54 25.53 4.44 45.94
C ARG A 54 25.90 4.47 44.46
N GLU A 55 26.01 3.30 43.83
CA GLU A 55 26.01 3.23 42.37
C GLU A 55 24.67 3.80 41.90
N LYS A 56 24.74 4.91 41.17
CA LYS A 56 23.60 5.65 40.67
C LYS A 56 22.95 4.82 39.56
N LYS A 57 22.18 3.80 39.95
CA LYS A 57 21.38 2.97 39.02
C LYS A 57 20.57 3.91 38.15
N GLN A 58 20.92 3.98 36.87
CA GLN A 58 20.27 4.88 35.92
C GLN A 58 18.82 4.43 35.75
N MET A 59 17.89 5.32 36.11
CA MET A 59 16.47 5.00 36.10
C MET A 59 15.95 5.06 34.65
N HIS A 60 15.46 3.94 34.14
CA HIS A 60 14.89 3.82 32.80
C HIS A 60 13.35 3.80 32.88
N CYS A 61 12.69 4.62 32.08
CA CYS A 61 11.22 4.71 32.04
C CYS A 61 10.65 3.81 30.95
N GLN A 62 9.44 3.31 31.17
CA GLN A 62 8.74 2.46 30.20
C GLN A 62 8.16 3.27 29.03
N VAL A 63 7.69 2.58 27.99
CA VAL A 63 6.95 3.21 26.88
C VAL A 63 5.72 3.93 27.42
N GLY A 64 5.43 5.13 26.90
CA GLY A 64 4.34 5.99 27.39
C GLY A 64 4.70 6.81 28.65
N GLN A 65 5.93 6.68 29.16
CA GLN A 65 6.43 7.45 30.29
C GLN A 65 7.62 8.34 29.89
N TYR A 66 7.95 9.30 30.75
CA TYR A 66 9.14 10.13 30.63
C TYR A 66 9.82 10.29 32.00
N LEU A 67 11.12 10.55 31.99
CA LEU A 67 11.88 10.81 33.21
C LEU A 67 11.55 12.21 33.73
N HIS A 68 11.07 12.30 34.97
CA HIS A 68 10.78 13.58 35.61
C HIS A 68 12.03 14.49 35.59
N PRO A 69 11.92 15.82 35.42
CA PRO A 69 13.09 16.72 35.30
C PRO A 69 14.11 16.61 36.46
N LYS A 70 13.63 16.32 37.68
CA LYS A 70 14.47 16.06 38.87
C LYS A 70 15.22 14.72 38.84
N LYS A 71 15.02 13.88 37.82
CA LYS A 71 15.62 12.54 37.63
C LYS A 71 15.36 11.57 38.79
N THR A 72 14.21 11.72 39.47
CA THR A 72 13.86 10.92 40.67
C THR A 72 12.85 9.81 40.40
N HIS A 73 11.95 9.99 39.43
CA HIS A 73 10.88 9.05 39.10
C HIS A 73 10.40 9.21 37.64
N CYS A 74 9.56 8.30 37.17
CA CYS A 74 8.96 8.35 35.84
C CYS A 74 7.51 8.87 35.94
N CYS A 75 7.13 9.72 34.99
CA CYS A 75 5.79 10.28 34.84
C CYS A 75 5.13 9.77 33.57
N MET A 76 3.80 9.68 33.56
CA MET A 76 3.03 9.36 32.34
C MET A 76 3.02 10.55 31.38
N ARG A 77 3.06 10.28 30.07
CA ARG A 77 2.91 11.33 29.04
C ARG A 77 1.47 11.81 28.94
N CYS A 78 1.27 13.00 28.41
CA CYS A 78 -0.05 13.52 28.06
C CYS A 78 -0.50 12.93 26.73
N HIS A 79 -1.79 12.63 26.59
CA HIS A 79 -2.34 12.09 25.35
C HIS A 79 -2.40 13.15 24.24
N ALA A 80 -2.48 12.70 22.99
CA ALA A 80 -2.80 13.57 21.85
C ALA A 80 -4.05 14.44 22.14
N GLY A 81 -4.06 15.69 21.68
CA GLY A 81 -5.13 16.64 22.03
C GLY A 81 -4.91 17.40 23.33
N THR A 82 -3.84 17.09 24.07
CA THR A 82 -3.51 17.75 25.33
C THR A 82 -2.05 18.15 25.38
N TYR A 83 -1.72 19.08 26.29
CA TYR A 83 -0.36 19.49 26.61
C TYR A 83 -0.10 19.38 28.11
N LYS A 84 1.18 19.24 28.48
CA LYS A 84 1.63 19.15 29.86
C LYS A 84 1.60 20.53 30.53
N ALA A 85 0.66 20.73 31.44
CA ALA A 85 0.58 21.92 32.27
C ALA A 85 1.52 21.84 33.49
N LYS A 86 1.66 20.65 34.09
CA LYS A 86 2.53 20.41 35.24
C LYS A 86 3.05 18.97 35.23
N ASP A 87 4.32 18.78 35.59
CA ASP A 87 4.90 17.46 35.83
C ASP A 87 4.20 16.72 36.98
N CYS A 88 4.28 15.37 36.96
CA CYS A 88 3.76 14.56 38.05
C CYS A 88 4.56 14.76 39.35
N ASP A 89 3.89 14.75 40.51
CA ASP A 89 4.55 15.01 41.79
C ASP A 89 5.23 13.75 42.39
N ARG A 90 4.74 12.55 42.03
CA ARG A 90 5.20 11.25 42.56
C ARG A 90 5.25 10.17 41.45
N PRO A 91 6.06 9.10 41.63
CA PRO A 91 6.06 7.97 40.71
C PRO A 91 4.65 7.41 40.50
N ASN A 92 4.35 7.02 39.26
CA ASN A 92 3.07 6.41 38.86
C ASN A 92 1.82 7.29 39.05
N GLN A 93 1.99 8.60 39.28
CA GLN A 93 0.90 9.56 39.23
C GLN A 93 0.74 10.11 37.80
N ALA A 94 -0.50 10.39 37.40
CA ALA A 94 -0.79 11.06 36.14
C ALA A 94 -0.22 12.49 36.14
N THR A 95 0.42 12.86 35.03
CA THR A 95 0.83 14.23 34.74
C THR A 95 -0.42 15.11 34.56
N VAL A 96 -0.34 16.40 34.93
CA VAL A 96 -1.46 17.32 34.70
C VAL A 96 -1.45 17.75 33.23
N CYS A 97 -2.45 17.28 32.49
CA CYS A 97 -2.62 17.54 31.07
C CYS A 97 -3.87 18.39 30.85
N LEU A 98 -3.74 19.45 30.05
CA LEU A 98 -4.85 20.33 29.68
C LEU A 98 -5.14 20.22 28.18
N PRO A 99 -6.41 20.36 27.76
CA PRO A 99 -6.76 20.28 26.35
C PRO A 99 -6.11 21.40 25.55
N CYS A 100 -5.79 21.11 24.29
CA CYS A 100 -5.42 22.15 23.34
C CYS A 100 -6.60 23.10 23.11
N ALA A 101 -6.30 24.40 23.00
CA ALA A 101 -7.29 25.40 22.63
C ALA A 101 -7.62 25.30 21.14
N ASP A 102 -8.74 25.89 20.72
CA ASP A 102 -9.12 25.98 19.32
C ASP A 102 -8.00 26.61 18.48
N GLY A 103 -7.74 26.02 17.30
CA GLY A 103 -6.62 26.43 16.46
C GLY A 103 -5.25 25.88 16.89
N THR A 104 -5.20 24.96 17.86
CA THR A 104 -3.97 24.26 18.24
C THR A 104 -4.13 22.75 18.38
N PHE A 105 -3.04 21.98 18.20
CA PHE A 105 -3.08 20.53 18.25
C PHE A 105 -1.82 19.87 18.84
N THR A 106 -1.94 18.61 19.26
CA THR A 106 -0.83 17.68 19.50
C THR A 106 -1.20 16.31 18.95
N ALA A 107 -0.45 15.81 17.96
CA ALA A 107 -0.82 14.59 17.23
C ALA A 107 -0.49 13.27 17.94
N VAL A 108 0.39 13.33 18.95
CA VAL A 108 0.91 12.13 19.63
C VAL A 108 1.07 12.38 21.13
N ASP A 109 1.24 11.29 21.88
CA ASP A 109 1.53 11.33 23.30
C ASP A 109 2.81 12.14 23.58
N ASN A 110 2.68 13.20 24.37
CA ASN A 110 3.67 14.26 24.46
C ASN A 110 3.97 14.67 25.90
N THR A 111 5.04 15.47 26.03
CA THR A 111 5.42 16.15 27.27
C THR A 111 5.56 17.65 27.01
N MET A 112 4.85 18.15 25.98
CA MET A 112 4.97 19.51 25.47
C MET A 112 4.32 20.47 26.44
N SER A 113 4.93 21.64 26.67
CA SER A 113 4.34 22.66 27.54
C SER A 113 3.24 23.48 26.88
N LYS A 114 3.07 23.36 25.55
CA LYS A 114 2.08 24.04 24.72
C LYS A 114 1.71 23.17 23.52
N CYS A 115 0.53 23.37 22.95
CA CYS A 115 0.13 22.76 21.68
C CYS A 115 0.76 23.50 20.49
N TYR A 116 0.85 22.81 19.35
CA TYR A 116 1.28 23.41 18.09
C TYR A 116 0.15 24.22 17.47
N GLN A 117 0.47 25.32 16.80
CA GLN A 117 -0.51 26.06 16.02
C GLN A 117 -0.90 25.25 14.79
N CYS A 118 -2.18 25.24 14.44
CA CYS A 118 -2.64 24.58 13.23
C CYS A 118 -2.09 25.29 11.99
N THR A 119 -1.75 24.51 10.97
CA THR A 119 -1.38 25.01 9.64
C THR A 119 -2.55 25.76 9.02
N HIS A 120 -2.26 26.89 8.37
CA HIS A 120 -3.24 27.69 7.64
C HIS A 120 -3.04 27.54 6.13
N CYS A 121 -4.06 27.06 5.43
CA CYS A 121 -4.02 26.91 3.98
C CYS A 121 -4.11 28.28 3.30
N ARG A 122 -3.16 28.58 2.40
CA ARG A 122 -3.01 29.91 1.79
C ARG A 122 -3.90 30.04 0.58
N THR A 123 -4.94 30.88 0.68
CA THR A 123 -5.86 31.18 -0.42
C THR A 123 -5.15 31.84 -1.60
N GLU A 124 -4.08 32.59 -1.36
CA GLU A 124 -3.25 33.23 -2.38
C GLU A 124 -2.52 32.21 -3.27
N LEU A 125 -2.26 31.01 -2.73
CA LEU A 125 -1.68 29.88 -3.44
C LEU A 125 -2.75 28.90 -3.97
N GLN A 126 -4.02 29.30 -3.95
CA GLN A 126 -5.19 28.50 -4.32
C GLN A 126 -5.32 27.19 -3.50
N GLN A 127 -4.78 27.15 -2.30
CA GLN A 127 -4.91 25.99 -1.42
C GLN A 127 -6.31 25.93 -0.79
N ILE A 128 -6.78 24.73 -0.50
CA ILE A 128 -8.01 24.46 0.25
C ILE A 128 -7.72 23.60 1.47
N VAL A 129 -8.62 23.66 2.45
CA VAL A 129 -8.62 22.73 3.59
C VAL A 129 -9.22 21.40 3.12
N GLU A 130 -8.39 20.36 3.03
CA GLU A 130 -8.87 18.98 2.78
C GLU A 130 -9.41 18.38 4.07
N THR A 131 -8.69 18.58 5.18
CA THR A 131 -9.08 18.13 6.51
C THR A 131 -8.92 19.27 7.51
N PRO A 132 -9.95 19.62 8.29
CA PRO A 132 -9.86 20.69 9.27
C PRO A 132 -8.99 20.30 10.46
N CYS A 133 -8.41 21.29 11.13
CA CYS A 133 -7.67 21.07 12.36
C CYS A 133 -8.59 20.57 13.49
N THR A 134 -8.05 19.70 14.33
CA THR A 134 -8.65 19.25 15.59
C THR A 134 -7.59 19.27 16.68
N PRO A 135 -7.94 19.16 17.97
CA PRO A 135 -6.94 19.06 19.03
C PRO A 135 -5.90 17.95 18.79
N GLN A 136 -6.26 16.87 18.09
CA GLN A 136 -5.40 15.71 17.85
C GLN A 136 -4.75 15.68 16.46
N GLN A 137 -5.07 16.63 15.57
CA GLN A 137 -4.62 16.56 14.18
C GLN A 137 -4.49 17.95 13.57
N ASP A 138 -3.40 18.19 12.84
CA ASP A 138 -3.21 19.42 12.08
C ASP A 138 -4.21 19.58 10.92
N THR A 139 -4.37 20.80 10.45
CA THR A 139 -5.00 21.08 9.14
C THR A 139 -4.21 20.39 8.03
N VAL A 140 -4.91 19.70 7.13
CA VAL A 140 -4.31 19.19 5.90
C VAL A 140 -4.72 20.08 4.74
N CYS A 141 -3.72 20.69 4.08
CA CYS A 141 -3.93 21.54 2.92
C CYS A 141 -3.80 20.76 1.61
N GLY A 142 -4.58 21.17 0.61
CA GLY A 142 -4.55 20.55 -0.71
C GLY A 142 -5.06 21.46 -1.81
N CYS A 143 -5.39 20.87 -2.95
CA CYS A 143 -5.88 21.58 -4.13
C CYS A 143 -7.28 21.13 -4.48
N GLN A 144 -8.02 21.98 -5.20
CA GLN A 144 -9.34 21.62 -5.69
C GLN A 144 -9.27 20.50 -6.74
N LYS A 145 -10.43 19.93 -7.05
CA LYS A 145 -10.55 18.98 -8.17
C LYS A 145 -10.08 19.65 -9.48
N ASN A 146 -9.40 18.89 -10.33
CA ASN A 146 -8.79 19.38 -11.57
C ASN A 146 -7.70 20.43 -11.35
N GLN A 147 -6.97 20.33 -10.24
CA GLN A 147 -5.74 21.09 -10.00
C GLN A 147 -4.58 20.15 -9.65
N TYR A 148 -3.36 20.62 -9.91
CA TYR A 148 -2.11 19.95 -9.55
C TYR A 148 -1.24 20.88 -8.70
N GLN A 149 -0.36 20.30 -7.90
CA GLN A 149 0.60 20.99 -7.04
C GLN A 149 1.87 21.30 -7.82
N THR A 150 2.23 22.58 -7.85
CA THR A 150 3.55 23.06 -8.26
C THR A 150 4.39 23.12 -6.98
N ASP A 151 5.60 22.55 -7.00
CA ASP A 151 6.52 22.49 -5.84
C ASP A 151 6.04 21.61 -4.68
N SER A 152 5.69 20.36 -5.01
CA SER A 152 5.11 19.34 -4.12
C SER A 152 5.98 18.89 -2.93
N GLU A 153 7.21 19.39 -2.81
CA GLU A 153 8.13 19.02 -1.73
C GLU A 153 8.13 20.02 -0.57
N SER A 154 7.38 21.12 -0.68
CA SER A 154 7.32 22.17 0.35
C SER A 154 5.89 22.41 0.84
N GLU A 155 5.76 22.92 2.07
CA GLU A 155 4.49 23.49 2.57
C GLU A 155 4.04 24.74 1.79
N PHE A 156 4.89 25.23 0.87
CA PHE A 156 4.63 26.37 -0.01
C PHE A 156 4.15 25.96 -1.40
N PHE A 157 3.62 24.74 -1.56
CA PHE A 157 3.10 24.31 -2.86
C PHE A 157 1.97 25.23 -3.37
N GLN A 158 1.95 25.48 -4.67
CA GLN A 158 0.91 26.25 -5.34
C GLN A 158 -0.03 25.32 -6.10
N CYS A 159 -1.34 25.53 -5.94
CA CYS A 159 -2.33 24.83 -6.74
C CYS A 159 -2.51 25.54 -8.08
N ARG A 160 -2.42 24.77 -9.17
CA ARG A 160 -2.66 25.25 -10.53
C ARG A 160 -3.71 24.39 -11.20
N ASN A 161 -4.58 25.03 -11.97
CA ASN A 161 -5.56 24.31 -12.78
C ASN A 161 -4.85 23.39 -13.77
N CYS A 162 -5.35 22.17 -13.89
CA CYS A 162 -4.96 21.27 -14.95
C CYS A 162 -5.19 21.95 -16.30
N SER A 163 -4.26 21.77 -17.24
CA SER A 163 -4.41 22.22 -18.61
C SER A 163 -5.73 21.70 -19.20
N SER A 164 -6.52 22.60 -19.80
CA SER A 164 -7.83 22.27 -20.38
C SER A 164 -7.74 21.47 -21.68
N CYS A 165 -6.52 21.28 -22.21
CA CYS A 165 -6.25 20.62 -23.48
C CYS A 165 -7.14 21.16 -24.62
N ALA A 166 -6.97 22.43 -25.00
CA ALA A 166 -7.73 23.02 -26.11
C ALA A 166 -7.61 22.15 -27.37
N ASN A 167 -8.75 21.79 -27.98
CA ASN A 167 -8.85 20.84 -29.10
C ASN A 167 -8.27 19.43 -28.84
N GLY A 168 -8.08 19.10 -27.57
CA GLY A 168 -7.66 17.80 -27.08
C GLY A 168 -8.64 17.20 -26.08
N ILE A 169 -8.21 16.11 -25.49
CA ILE A 169 -8.89 15.34 -24.46
C ILE A 169 -7.85 15.11 -23.37
N ILE A 170 -8.20 15.47 -22.13
CA ILE A 170 -7.37 15.18 -20.96
C ILE A 170 -7.37 13.67 -20.76
N THR A 171 -6.21 13.02 -20.82
CA THR A 171 -6.09 11.58 -20.55
C THR A 171 -5.87 11.32 -19.07
N HIS A 172 -5.08 12.18 -18.42
CA HIS A 172 -4.74 12.04 -17.01
C HIS A 172 -4.37 13.41 -16.44
N CYS A 173 -4.96 13.80 -15.31
CA CYS A 173 -4.45 14.87 -14.45
C CYS A 173 -4.50 14.39 -13.00
N SER A 174 -3.46 14.70 -12.21
CA SER A 174 -3.41 14.29 -10.81
C SER A 174 -2.85 15.39 -9.91
N LYS A 175 -2.99 15.22 -8.59
CA LYS A 175 -2.48 16.17 -7.60
C LYS A 175 -1.00 16.51 -7.78
N LYS A 176 -0.19 15.63 -8.39
CA LYS A 176 1.26 15.83 -8.57
C LYS A 176 1.68 16.20 -9.99
N ARG A 177 0.79 16.09 -10.99
CA ARG A 177 1.14 16.28 -12.40
C ARG A 177 0.01 16.96 -13.14
N ASP A 178 0.37 17.95 -13.97
CA ASP A 178 -0.56 18.61 -14.89
C ASP A 178 -1.23 17.60 -15.85
N ALA A 179 -2.27 18.06 -16.53
CA ALA A 179 -2.99 17.30 -17.53
C ALA A 179 -2.08 16.85 -18.68
N VAL A 180 -2.11 15.56 -18.95
CA VAL A 180 -1.59 14.97 -20.18
C VAL A 180 -2.68 15.03 -21.24
N CYS A 181 -2.37 15.67 -22.37
CA CYS A 181 -3.33 15.91 -23.44
C CYS A 181 -3.16 14.93 -24.60
N ARG A 182 -4.27 14.44 -25.15
CA ARG A 182 -4.32 13.79 -26.46
C ARG A 182 -5.19 14.61 -27.41
N CYS A 183 -4.70 14.95 -28.60
CA CYS A 183 -5.48 15.72 -29.55
C CYS A 183 -6.71 14.95 -30.06
N LYS A 184 -7.79 15.68 -30.33
CA LYS A 184 -9.00 15.15 -30.97
C LYS A 184 -8.70 14.70 -32.41
N PRO A 185 -9.56 13.88 -33.04
CA PRO A 185 -9.43 13.57 -34.46
C PRO A 185 -9.34 14.85 -35.29
N GLN A 186 -8.54 14.83 -36.36
CA GLN A 186 -8.21 16.00 -37.21
C GLN A 186 -7.34 17.08 -36.55
N PHE A 187 -6.81 16.84 -35.35
CA PHE A 187 -5.83 17.71 -34.71
C PHE A 187 -4.54 16.93 -34.41
N PHE A 188 -3.40 17.62 -34.48
CA PHE A 188 -2.09 17.09 -34.10
C PHE A 188 -1.46 17.95 -32.99
N LEU A 189 -0.59 17.34 -32.19
CA LEU A 189 0.13 18.05 -31.13
C LEU A 189 1.33 18.78 -31.74
N SER A 190 1.31 20.12 -31.71
CA SER A 190 2.42 20.95 -32.18
C SER A 190 3.56 20.96 -31.16
N ARG A 191 4.76 21.40 -31.58
CA ARG A 191 5.95 21.52 -30.71
C ARG A 191 5.75 22.37 -29.45
N SER A 192 4.77 23.27 -29.47
CA SER A 192 4.38 24.09 -28.32
C SER A 192 3.36 23.43 -27.38
N ASN A 193 3.14 22.10 -27.49
CA ASN A 193 2.12 21.35 -26.73
C ASN A 193 0.68 21.83 -26.93
N ILE A 194 0.37 22.38 -28.10
CA ILE A 194 -0.98 22.85 -28.48
C ILE A 194 -1.52 21.98 -29.60
N CYS A 195 -2.78 21.55 -29.49
CA CYS A 195 -3.46 20.82 -30.56
C CYS A 195 -3.90 21.79 -31.67
N LYS A 196 -3.25 21.68 -32.83
CA LYS A 196 -3.53 22.45 -34.05
C LYS A 196 -4.27 21.58 -35.07
N PRO A 197 -5.14 22.16 -35.91
CA PRO A 197 -5.87 21.41 -36.91
C PRO A 197 -4.91 20.86 -37.98
N CYS A 198 -5.17 19.65 -38.47
CA CYS A 198 -4.31 18.97 -39.44
C CYS A 198 -4.22 19.68 -40.79
N ASN A 199 -5.20 20.52 -41.14
CA ASN A 199 -5.13 21.34 -42.35
C ASN A 199 -4.06 22.46 -42.25
N SER A 200 -3.52 22.74 -41.07
CA SER A 200 -2.49 23.76 -40.85
C SER A 200 -1.11 23.17 -40.55
N CYS A 201 -0.90 21.87 -40.81
CA CYS A 201 0.39 21.23 -40.59
C CYS A 201 1.38 21.59 -41.70
N THR A 202 2.68 21.59 -41.38
CA THR A 202 3.75 21.84 -42.35
C THR A 202 4.87 20.82 -42.20
N GLY A 203 5.23 20.15 -43.30
CA GLY A 203 6.34 19.18 -43.31
C GLY A 203 6.06 17.95 -42.45
N GLU A 204 7.05 17.55 -41.65
CA GLU A 204 7.02 16.31 -40.85
C GLU A 204 5.95 16.30 -39.75
N GLU A 205 5.46 17.46 -39.31
CA GLU A 205 4.37 17.53 -38.31
C GLU A 205 3.06 16.93 -38.83
N CYS A 206 2.87 16.88 -40.15
CA CYS A 206 1.73 16.24 -40.78
C CYS A 206 1.69 14.72 -40.56
N LEU A 207 2.84 14.09 -40.24
CA LEU A 207 2.90 12.65 -39.94
C LEU A 207 2.21 12.30 -38.61
N LEU A 208 2.02 13.27 -37.72
CA LEU A 208 1.35 13.11 -36.42
C LEU A 208 -0.18 13.18 -36.53
N CYS A 209 -0.71 13.50 -37.71
CA CYS A 209 -2.14 13.57 -37.95
C CYS A 209 -2.73 12.15 -38.03
N PRO A 210 -3.71 11.81 -37.18
CA PRO A 210 -4.41 10.54 -37.31
C PRO A 210 -5.11 10.52 -38.67
N SER A 211 -4.74 9.57 -39.54
CA SER A 211 -5.52 9.29 -40.75
C SER A 211 -6.94 8.88 -40.34
N PRO A 212 -7.96 9.17 -41.16
CA PRO A 212 -9.27 8.57 -40.94
C PRO A 212 -9.08 7.07 -40.82
N VAL A 213 -9.57 6.49 -39.72
CA VAL A 213 -9.61 5.04 -39.56
C VAL A 213 -10.61 4.55 -40.60
N THR A 214 -10.12 4.22 -41.80
CA THR A 214 -10.77 3.22 -42.61
C THR A 214 -10.64 1.95 -41.79
N THR A 215 -11.70 1.61 -41.08
CA THR A 215 -11.93 0.25 -40.58
C THR A 215 -12.02 -0.64 -41.80
N SER A 216 -10.87 -1.01 -42.37
CA SER A 216 -10.80 -2.26 -43.10
C SER A 216 -11.11 -3.35 -42.07
N PRO A 217 -12.04 -4.28 -42.34
CA PRO A 217 -12.17 -5.44 -41.49
C PRO A 217 -10.84 -6.18 -41.61
N THR A 218 -9.98 -6.08 -40.59
CA THR A 218 -8.85 -6.97 -40.43
C THR A 218 -9.44 -8.35 -40.13
N SER A 219 -9.81 -9.08 -41.18
CA SER A 219 -10.00 -10.52 -41.16
C SER A 219 -8.63 -11.17 -41.01
N SER A 220 -8.06 -11.05 -39.83
CA SER A 220 -6.97 -11.92 -39.37
C SER A 220 -7.28 -12.35 -37.94
N GLY A 221 -8.55 -12.66 -37.70
CA GLY A 221 -8.93 -13.53 -36.60
C GLY A 221 -8.42 -14.92 -36.93
N LEU A 222 -7.31 -15.32 -36.30
CA LEU A 222 -6.89 -16.70 -36.27
C LEU A 222 -8.10 -17.50 -35.76
N ASN A 223 -8.68 -18.33 -36.63
CA ASN A 223 -9.94 -19.04 -36.36
C ASN A 223 -9.93 -19.60 -34.93
N GLY A 224 -10.84 -19.14 -34.07
CA GLY A 224 -10.87 -19.54 -32.66
C GLY A 224 -10.91 -21.06 -32.46
N ASN A 225 -11.45 -21.77 -33.45
CA ASN A 225 -11.46 -23.24 -33.52
C ASN A 225 -10.06 -23.85 -33.72
N LEU A 226 -9.18 -23.19 -34.49
CA LEU A 226 -7.80 -23.65 -34.68
C LEU A 226 -6.99 -23.48 -33.40
N VAL A 227 -7.13 -22.33 -32.73
CA VAL A 227 -6.48 -22.06 -31.44
C VAL A 227 -6.97 -23.03 -30.37
N LEU A 228 -8.28 -23.28 -30.31
CA LEU A 228 -8.86 -24.25 -29.39
C LEU A 228 -8.37 -25.68 -29.68
N GLY A 229 -8.27 -26.07 -30.96
CA GLY A 229 -7.74 -27.37 -31.36
C GLY A 229 -6.28 -27.56 -30.94
N ILE A 230 -5.43 -26.54 -31.11
CA ILE A 230 -4.03 -26.58 -30.69
C ILE A 230 -3.92 -26.74 -29.17
N LEU A 231 -4.71 -26.00 -28.39
CA LEU A 231 -4.72 -26.11 -26.94
C LEU A 231 -5.13 -27.51 -26.47
N VAL A 232 -6.21 -28.08 -27.02
CA VAL A 232 -6.67 -29.43 -26.68
C VAL A 232 -5.61 -30.49 -27.01
N ALA A 233 -4.94 -30.37 -28.17
CA ALA A 233 -3.87 -31.28 -28.54
C ALA A 233 -2.69 -31.21 -27.56
N ILE A 234 -2.27 -30.00 -27.16
CA ILE A 234 -1.19 -29.80 -26.19
C ILE A 234 -1.56 -30.41 -24.84
N PHE A 235 -2.77 -30.17 -24.33
CA PHE A 235 -3.22 -30.76 -23.07
C PHE A 235 -3.32 -32.29 -23.12
N GLY A 236 -3.73 -32.86 -24.25
CA GLY A 236 -3.74 -34.30 -24.48
C GLY A 236 -2.34 -34.91 -24.39
N VAL A 237 -1.36 -34.30 -25.09
CA VAL A 237 0.03 -34.77 -25.05
C VAL A 237 0.62 -34.68 -23.64
N ILE A 238 0.42 -33.55 -22.94
CA ILE A 238 0.89 -33.37 -21.56
C ILE A 238 0.29 -34.43 -20.64
N SER A 239 -1.01 -34.72 -20.77
CA SER A 239 -1.68 -35.73 -19.96
C SER A 239 -1.09 -37.13 -20.19
N ILE A 240 -0.84 -37.50 -21.45
CA ILE A 240 -0.20 -38.78 -21.79
C ILE A 240 1.22 -38.87 -21.20
N VAL A 241 2.02 -37.81 -21.33
CA VAL A 241 3.37 -37.77 -20.75
C VAL A 241 3.32 -37.85 -19.22
N CYS A 242 2.39 -37.16 -18.58
CA CYS A 242 2.21 -37.23 -17.13
C CYS A 242 1.80 -38.64 -16.68
N VAL A 243 0.88 -39.30 -17.40
CA VAL A 243 0.50 -40.69 -17.12
C VAL A 243 1.68 -41.63 -17.33
N ALA A 244 2.41 -41.52 -18.44
CA ALA A 244 3.60 -42.32 -18.69
C ALA A 244 4.67 -42.10 -17.60
N HIS A 245 4.86 -40.87 -17.15
CA HIS A 245 5.79 -40.55 -16.07
C HIS A 245 5.31 -41.11 -14.72
N ARG A 246 4.00 -41.04 -14.42
CA ARG A 246 3.39 -41.66 -13.23
C ARG A 246 3.53 -43.18 -13.27
N VAL A 247 3.26 -43.82 -14.40
CA VAL A 247 3.43 -45.26 -14.60
C VAL A 247 4.90 -45.64 -14.46
N ARG A 248 5.84 -44.91 -15.07
CA ARG A 248 7.28 -45.14 -14.89
C ARG A 248 7.70 -45.02 -13.42
N LYS A 249 7.18 -44.01 -12.71
CA LYS A 249 7.43 -43.83 -11.27
C LYS A 249 6.82 -44.97 -10.45
N LEU A 250 5.64 -45.48 -10.81
CA LEU A 250 5.00 -46.63 -10.15
C LEU A 250 5.72 -47.94 -10.45
N VAL A 251 6.20 -48.16 -11.67
CA VAL A 251 7.01 -49.33 -12.04
C VAL A 251 8.36 -49.29 -11.33
N GLN A 252 9.01 -48.12 -11.22
CA GLN A 252 10.22 -47.97 -10.40
C GLN A 252 9.94 -48.24 -8.91
N LYS A 253 8.80 -47.78 -8.37
CA LYS A 253 8.42 -48.02 -6.97
C LYS A 253 8.08 -49.50 -6.72
N ASN A 254 7.40 -50.17 -7.65
CA ASN A 254 7.05 -51.59 -7.56
C ASN A 254 8.24 -52.52 -7.86
N GLY A 255 9.21 -52.08 -8.66
CA GLY A 255 10.48 -52.79 -8.88
C GLY A 255 11.38 -52.80 -7.63
N ILE A 256 11.29 -51.76 -6.79
CA ILE A 256 12.01 -51.71 -5.49
C ILE A 256 11.30 -52.57 -4.44
N VAL A 257 9.97 -52.71 -4.48
CA VAL A 257 9.20 -53.54 -3.53
C VAL A 257 9.24 -55.03 -3.90
N SER A 258 9.39 -55.39 -5.19
CA SER A 258 9.51 -56.79 -5.60
C SER A 258 10.90 -57.41 -5.40
N SER A 259 11.91 -56.61 -5.01
CA SER A 259 13.25 -57.10 -4.63
C SER A 259 13.38 -57.42 -3.13
N PHE A 260 12.35 -57.17 -2.32
CA PHE A 260 12.33 -57.47 -0.88
C PHE A 260 11.45 -58.67 -0.48
N TYR A 261 10.90 -59.40 -1.46
CA TYR A 261 10.24 -60.69 -1.26
C TYR A 261 10.70 -61.69 -2.33
N SER A 262 11.91 -62.22 -2.14
CA SER A 262 12.31 -63.51 -2.68
C SER A 262 13.07 -64.23 -1.57
N CYS A 263 12.60 -65.44 -1.24
CA CYS A 263 13.17 -66.35 -0.24
C CYS A 263 14.65 -66.65 -0.49
#